data_AF-A0A9E7LDV8-F1
#
_entry.id   AF-A0A9E7LDV8-F1
#
_cell.length_a   1.000
_cell.length_b   1.000
_cell.length_c   1.000
_cell.angle_alpha   90.00
_cell.angle_beta   90.00
_cell.angle_gamma   90.00
#
_symmetry.space_group_name_H-M   'P 1'
#
loop_
_entity.id
_entity.type
_entity.pdbx_description
1 polymer ?
#
loop_
_entity_poly.entity_id
_entity_poly.type
_entity_poly.pdbx_seq_one_letter_code
_entity_poly.pdbx_strand_id
1 'polypeptide(L)'
;MGSCPVVEVDDDEYAKLIRRMNPPRVVIDNDACDNATVIRVDSIKKHGILLEVIQVLTDLNLIITKAYISSDGSWFMDVFNVTDRNGNKVRDKEIICCIQNSLGSDACSFPGIGNSVGIVPSKEHTFIEMTGTDRPGLLSEICAVLANRNCSVAKAELWTHNTRVAAVVHVTEESTGGAVEDPERLSAIKELLCNVLRGDNDSRMGRMTVSKDRTHTERRLHQMMFGDRDYESTVVGAGDDKPRPQVAVMDCAEKDYSVVILRSRDRPKLLFDTVCTLTDMQYVVFHGTVDTRDDEAYQEYFIRHVDGYPINSEAERQRVIKCLEAAIERRTTEVSVTRSQPLPAAHDLCLAVSSIIVGSNPGVGDGAEDRRQTWSAFRRDEGFPREWLDD
;
A
#
# COMPACT_ATOMS: atom_id res chain seq x y z
N MET A 1 -39.75 31.60 33.96
CA MET A 1 -39.74 30.13 33.88
C MET A 1 -38.44 29.75 33.20
N GLY A 2 -37.57 29.04 33.92
CA GLY A 2 -36.20 28.79 33.51
C GLY A 2 -36.11 27.81 32.34
N SER A 3 -35.26 28.13 31.38
CA SER A 3 -34.85 27.23 30.31
C SER A 3 -34.07 26.07 30.92
N CYS A 4 -34.49 24.84 30.64
CA CYS A 4 -33.70 23.65 30.96
C CYS A 4 -32.41 23.69 30.12
N PRO A 5 -31.22 23.50 30.72
CA PRO A 5 -30.01 23.34 29.92
C PRO A 5 -30.09 21.99 29.20
N VAL A 6 -30.04 22.04 27.86
CA VAL A 6 -29.79 20.85 27.05
C VAL A 6 -28.37 20.42 27.39
N VAL A 7 -28.23 19.31 28.12
CA VAL A 7 -26.94 18.66 28.33
C VAL A 7 -26.57 18.06 26.98
N GLU A 8 -25.70 18.75 26.23
CA GLU A 8 -24.99 18.10 25.12
C GLU A 8 -24.06 17.07 25.74
N VAL A 9 -24.54 15.83 25.78
CA VAL A 9 -23.71 14.66 26.11
C VAL A 9 -22.80 14.47 24.92
N ASP A 10 -21.51 14.67 25.12
CA ASP A 10 -20.46 14.43 24.13
C ASP A 10 -20.63 13.00 23.58
N ASP A 11 -21.01 12.86 22.30
CA ASP A 11 -21.25 11.57 21.62
C ASP A 11 -20.06 10.61 21.80
N ASP A 12 -18.87 11.18 22.05
CA ASP A 12 -17.62 10.50 22.31
C ASP A 12 -17.57 9.78 23.68
N GLU A 13 -18.23 10.31 24.73
CA GLU A 13 -18.36 9.62 26.03
C GLU A 13 -19.35 8.45 25.96
N TYR A 14 -20.45 8.62 25.23
CA TYR A 14 -21.43 7.56 25.01
C TYR A 14 -20.84 6.43 24.17
N ALA A 15 -20.08 6.75 23.11
CA ALA A 15 -19.33 5.77 22.32
C ALA A 15 -18.27 5.03 23.16
N LYS A 16 -17.57 5.72 24.06
CA LYS A 16 -16.61 5.09 25.00
C LYS A 16 -17.31 4.14 25.97
N LEU A 17 -18.49 4.50 26.47
CA LEU A 17 -19.30 3.64 27.35
C LEU A 17 -19.80 2.39 26.62
N ILE A 18 -20.30 2.52 25.38
CA ILE A 18 -20.73 1.36 24.58
C ILE A 18 -19.52 0.45 24.28
N ARG A 19 -18.33 1.01 23.96
CA ARG A 19 -17.09 0.23 23.76
C ARG A 19 -16.69 -0.59 24.97
N ARG A 20 -16.79 0.00 26.18
CA ARG A 20 -16.53 -0.73 27.42
C ARG A 20 -17.56 -1.82 27.70
N MET A 21 -18.79 -1.66 27.19
CA MET A 21 -19.89 -2.60 27.43
C MET A 21 -19.90 -3.76 26.42
N ASN A 22 -19.37 -3.53 25.22
CA ASN A 22 -19.20 -4.56 24.20
C ASN A 22 -17.85 -4.40 23.46
N PRO A 23 -16.75 -4.96 24.03
CA PRO A 23 -15.43 -4.86 23.44
C PRO A 23 -15.40 -5.54 22.06
N PRO A 24 -14.46 -5.14 21.18
CA PRO A 24 -14.26 -5.84 19.91
C PRO A 24 -13.96 -7.31 20.17
N ARG A 25 -14.72 -8.21 19.52
CA ARG A 25 -14.59 -9.66 19.67
C ARG A 25 -14.09 -10.24 18.37
N VAL A 26 -12.97 -10.93 18.45
CA VAL A 26 -12.43 -11.71 17.33
C VAL A 26 -12.56 -13.18 17.62
N VAL A 27 -13.30 -13.87 16.77
CA VAL A 27 -13.56 -15.31 16.85
C VAL A 27 -12.91 -15.97 15.64
N ILE A 28 -12.01 -16.91 15.90
CA ILE A 28 -11.31 -17.67 14.87
C ILE A 28 -11.83 -19.10 14.93
N ASP A 29 -12.37 -19.58 13.82
CA ASP A 29 -13.02 -20.89 13.70
C ASP A 29 -12.41 -21.65 12.52
N ASN A 30 -11.77 -22.78 12.82
CA ASN A 30 -11.15 -23.67 11.83
C ASN A 30 -12.07 -24.82 11.41
N ASP A 31 -13.23 -24.97 12.02
CA ASP A 31 -14.20 -26.04 11.78
C ASP A 31 -15.40 -25.54 10.96
N ALA A 32 -15.66 -24.22 10.94
CA ALA A 32 -16.75 -23.61 10.17
C ALA A 32 -16.64 -23.78 8.64
N CYS A 33 -15.44 -23.98 8.10
CA CYS A 33 -15.21 -24.20 6.67
C CYS A 33 -14.16 -25.29 6.48
N ASP A 34 -14.34 -26.22 5.53
CA ASP A 34 -13.41 -27.33 5.33
C ASP A 34 -12.03 -26.91 4.82
N ASN A 35 -11.97 -25.83 4.05
CA ASN A 35 -10.78 -25.44 3.27
C ASN A 35 -10.13 -24.13 3.73
N ALA A 36 -10.74 -23.39 4.65
CA ALA A 36 -10.24 -22.08 5.10
C ALA A 36 -10.47 -21.87 6.60
N THR A 37 -9.68 -20.99 7.20
CA THR A 37 -9.90 -20.49 8.56
C THR A 37 -10.88 -19.33 8.51
N VAL A 38 -11.96 -19.40 9.29
CA VAL A 38 -12.96 -18.33 9.36
C VAL A 38 -12.60 -17.39 10.51
N ILE A 39 -12.39 -16.12 10.19
CA ILE A 39 -12.15 -15.06 11.16
C ILE A 39 -13.39 -14.17 11.17
N ARG A 40 -14.07 -14.09 12.31
CA ARG A 40 -15.19 -13.19 12.54
C ARG A 40 -14.77 -12.08 13.48
N VAL A 41 -14.99 -10.84 13.05
CA VAL A 41 -14.68 -9.62 13.80
C VAL A 41 -15.99 -8.91 14.08
N ASP A 42 -16.39 -8.88 15.35
CA ASP A 42 -17.54 -8.12 15.84
C ASP A 42 -17.03 -6.88 16.57
N SER A 43 -17.45 -5.68 16.16
CA SER A 43 -17.07 -4.43 16.84
C SER A 43 -18.18 -3.39 16.78
N ILE A 44 -18.06 -2.35 17.59
CA ILE A 44 -18.86 -1.13 17.41
C ILE A 44 -18.34 -0.40 16.18
N LYS A 45 -19.26 0.20 15.44
CA LYS A 45 -18.95 1.00 14.26
C LYS A 45 -18.00 2.15 14.62
N LYS A 46 -16.79 2.10 14.07
CA LYS A 46 -15.84 3.20 14.03
C LYS A 46 -15.37 3.32 12.59
N HIS A 47 -15.17 4.56 12.14
CA HIS A 47 -14.64 4.81 10.81
C HIS A 47 -13.26 4.16 10.66
N GLY A 48 -13.04 3.44 9.56
CA GLY A 48 -11.74 2.83 9.23
C GLY A 48 -11.47 1.42 9.77
N ILE A 49 -12.33 0.81 10.60
CA ILE A 49 -12.09 -0.55 11.17
C ILE A 49 -11.86 -1.59 10.06
N LEU A 50 -12.71 -1.61 9.02
CA LEU A 50 -12.59 -2.57 7.93
C LEU A 50 -11.17 -2.59 7.34
N LEU A 51 -10.64 -1.39 7.07
CA LEU A 51 -9.31 -1.25 6.51
C LEU A 51 -8.22 -1.65 7.50
N GLU A 52 -8.38 -1.33 8.80
CA GLU A 52 -7.47 -1.78 9.87
C GLU A 52 -7.42 -3.32 9.96
N VAL A 53 -8.57 -4.00 9.88
CA VAL A 53 -8.65 -5.46 9.89
C VAL A 53 -7.94 -6.06 8.67
N ILE A 54 -8.24 -5.55 7.48
CA ILE A 54 -7.62 -6.04 6.24
C ILE A 54 -6.11 -5.79 6.24
N GLN A 55 -5.63 -4.68 6.82
CA GLN A 55 -4.20 -4.41 7.00
C GLN A 55 -3.52 -5.48 7.83
N VAL A 56 -4.05 -5.79 9.02
CA VAL A 56 -3.48 -6.81 9.90
C VAL A 56 -3.40 -8.18 9.20
N LEU A 57 -4.47 -8.57 8.49
CA LEU A 57 -4.48 -9.84 7.75
C LEU A 57 -3.45 -9.84 6.61
N THR A 58 -3.30 -8.71 5.93
CA THR A 58 -2.34 -8.53 4.83
C THR A 58 -0.89 -8.56 5.32
N ASP A 59 -0.60 -7.91 6.45
CA ASP A 59 0.72 -7.87 7.09
C ASP A 59 1.17 -9.27 7.54
N LEU A 60 0.22 -10.08 8.02
CA LEU A 60 0.44 -11.50 8.34
C LEU A 60 0.54 -12.38 7.09
N ASN A 61 0.43 -11.80 5.89
CA ASN A 61 0.49 -12.48 4.60
C ASN A 61 -0.56 -13.58 4.43
N LEU A 62 -1.74 -13.36 5.02
CA LEU A 62 -2.88 -14.24 4.85
C LEU A 62 -3.63 -13.87 3.56
N ILE A 63 -4.14 -14.88 2.87
CA ILE A 63 -4.91 -14.71 1.63
C ILE A 63 -6.39 -14.81 1.99
N ILE A 64 -7.13 -13.74 1.73
CA ILE A 64 -8.58 -13.67 1.95
C ILE A 64 -9.28 -14.20 0.70
N THR A 65 -9.90 -15.37 0.80
CA THR A 65 -10.59 -16.01 -0.33
C THR A 65 -12.05 -15.58 -0.43
N LYS A 66 -12.69 -15.34 0.73
CA LYS A 66 -14.07 -14.85 0.81
C LYS A 66 -14.20 -13.86 1.95
N ALA A 67 -15.03 -12.85 1.78
CA ALA A 67 -15.36 -11.93 2.85
C ALA A 67 -16.83 -11.50 2.79
N TYR A 68 -17.42 -11.35 3.97
CA TYR A 68 -18.74 -10.75 4.16
C TYR A 68 -18.56 -9.59 5.12
N ILE A 69 -18.93 -8.40 4.66
CA ILE A 69 -18.78 -7.15 5.41
C ILE A 69 -20.17 -6.63 5.69
N SER A 70 -20.44 -6.27 6.94
CA SER A 70 -21.74 -5.72 7.33
C SER A 70 -21.63 -4.72 8.47
N SER A 71 -22.01 -3.49 8.18
CA SER A 71 -22.14 -2.39 9.14
C SER A 71 -23.60 -1.96 9.22
N ASP A 72 -24.35 -2.51 10.18
CA ASP A 72 -25.74 -2.13 10.42
C ASP A 72 -25.89 -1.39 11.76
N GLY A 73 -26.58 -0.24 11.73
CA GLY A 73 -26.71 0.65 12.87
C GLY A 73 -25.37 1.02 13.52
N SER A 74 -25.25 0.71 14.82
CA SER A 74 -24.02 0.93 15.61
C SER A 74 -23.07 -0.26 15.61
N TRP A 75 -23.40 -1.34 14.91
CA TRP A 75 -22.69 -2.62 14.95
C TRP A 75 -22.01 -2.92 13.62
N PHE A 76 -20.88 -3.59 13.73
CA PHE A 76 -20.04 -4.00 12.63
C PHE A 76 -19.69 -5.47 12.81
N MET A 77 -19.99 -6.28 11.80
CA MET A 77 -19.70 -7.71 11.77
C MET A 77 -19.12 -8.07 10.42
N ASP A 78 -17.85 -8.46 10.45
CA ASP A 78 -17.14 -8.92 9.29
C ASP A 78 -16.71 -10.36 9.46
N VAL A 79 -16.82 -11.14 8.38
CA VAL A 79 -16.39 -12.53 8.32
C VAL A 79 -15.43 -12.68 7.16
N PHE A 80 -14.21 -13.13 7.44
CA PHE A 80 -13.16 -13.38 6.46
C PHE A 80 -12.81 -14.86 6.45
N ASN A 81 -12.85 -15.47 5.28
CA ASN A 81 -12.28 -16.80 5.06
C ASN A 81 -10.84 -16.60 4.59
N VAL A 82 -9.90 -17.05 5.40
CA VAL A 82 -8.47 -16.85 5.17
C VAL A 82 -7.71 -18.16 5.03
N THR A 83 -6.65 -18.12 4.24
CA THR A 83 -5.68 -19.21 4.07
C THR A 83 -4.27 -18.66 4.22
N ASP A 84 -3.31 -19.55 4.48
CA ASP A 84 -1.89 -19.21 4.38
C ASP A 84 -1.46 -19.06 2.91
N ARG A 85 -0.19 -18.69 2.68
CA ARG A 85 0.38 -18.56 1.32
C ARG A 85 0.33 -19.84 0.49
N ASN A 86 0.16 -20.99 1.14
CA ASN A 86 0.12 -22.31 0.52
C ASN A 86 -1.33 -22.80 0.33
N GLY A 87 -2.33 -21.98 0.65
CA GLY A 87 -3.76 -22.33 0.56
C GLY A 87 -4.28 -23.21 1.70
N ASN A 88 -3.53 -23.37 2.79
CA ASN A 88 -3.95 -24.17 3.94
C ASN A 88 -4.60 -23.30 5.03
N LYS A 89 -5.31 -23.96 5.94
CA LYS A 89 -5.84 -23.33 7.16
C LYS A 89 -4.72 -22.81 8.05
N VAL A 90 -4.93 -21.64 8.63
CA VAL A 90 -4.07 -21.04 9.63
C VAL A 90 -4.24 -21.81 10.95
N ARG A 91 -3.24 -22.63 11.28
CA ARG A 91 -3.18 -23.41 12.53
C ARG A 91 -2.08 -22.96 13.48
N ASP A 92 -1.23 -22.05 13.02
CA ASP A 92 -0.15 -21.50 13.82
C ASP A 92 -0.72 -20.68 14.98
N LYS A 93 -0.38 -21.08 16.20
CA LYS A 93 -0.83 -20.42 17.43
C LYS A 93 -0.26 -19.01 17.56
N GLU A 94 0.94 -18.75 17.04
CA GLU A 94 1.55 -17.43 17.08
C GLU A 94 0.77 -16.46 16.20
N ILE A 95 0.44 -16.86 14.97
CA ILE A 95 -0.36 -16.05 14.05
C ILE A 95 -1.76 -15.80 14.63
N ILE A 96 -2.43 -16.84 15.13
CA ILE A 96 -3.75 -16.73 15.76
C ILE A 96 -3.72 -15.76 16.95
N CYS A 97 -2.71 -15.88 17.82
CA CYS A 97 -2.54 -14.99 18.97
C CYS A 97 -2.25 -13.55 18.52
N CYS A 98 -1.42 -13.36 17.50
CA CYS A 98 -1.17 -12.04 16.90
C CYS A 98 -2.45 -11.40 16.36
N ILE A 99 -3.30 -12.14 15.64
CA ILE A 99 -4.59 -11.64 15.14
C ILE A 99 -5.48 -11.21 16.31
N GLN A 100 -5.64 -12.07 17.32
CA GLN A 100 -6.46 -11.79 18.49
C GLN A 100 -5.98 -10.57 19.27
N ASN A 101 -4.66 -10.41 19.43
CA ASN A 101 -4.09 -9.27 20.16
C ASN A 101 -4.24 -7.97 19.36
N SER A 102 -4.00 -8.03 18.04
CA SER A 102 -4.03 -6.86 17.16
C SER A 102 -5.44 -6.32 16.94
N LEU A 103 -6.43 -7.21 16.90
CA LEU A 103 -7.82 -6.86 16.60
C LEU A 103 -8.74 -6.85 17.84
N GLY A 104 -8.35 -7.52 18.93
CA GLY A 104 -9.18 -7.70 20.13
C GLY A 104 -8.80 -6.85 21.34
N SER A 105 -7.64 -6.19 21.37
CA SER A 105 -7.28 -5.31 22.50
C SER A 105 -7.82 -3.89 22.29
N ASP A 106 -8.49 -3.34 23.31
CA ASP A 106 -9.01 -1.96 23.40
C ASP A 106 -7.95 -0.84 23.30
N ALA A 107 -6.71 -1.15 22.94
CA ALA A 107 -5.67 -0.17 22.64
C ALA A 107 -5.66 0.15 21.15
N CYS A 108 -6.48 1.11 20.72
CA CYS A 108 -6.29 1.86 19.47
C CYS A 108 -4.99 2.71 19.53
N SER A 109 -3.86 2.08 19.81
CA SER A 109 -2.51 2.64 19.82
C SER A 109 -1.58 1.48 19.48
N PHE A 110 -1.42 1.22 18.19
CA PHE A 110 -0.44 0.26 17.69
C PHE A 110 0.97 0.77 18.01
N PRO A 111 1.82 0.05 18.77
CA PRO A 111 3.22 -0.02 18.41
C PRO A 111 3.28 -0.95 17.19
N GLY A 112 3.40 -0.35 15.99
CA GLY A 112 3.27 -1.06 14.72
C GLY A 112 3.97 -2.40 14.71
N ILE A 113 3.25 -3.43 14.26
CA ILE A 113 3.76 -4.77 13.98
C ILE A 113 4.79 -4.60 12.87
N GLY A 114 6.05 -4.47 13.29
CA GLY A 114 7.19 -4.68 12.44
C GLY A 114 7.30 -6.18 12.19
N ASN A 115 7.59 -6.53 10.95
CA ASN A 115 7.82 -7.88 10.49
C ASN A 115 8.66 -8.73 11.47
N SER A 116 8.28 -10.01 11.53
CA SER A 116 8.99 -11.17 12.07
C SER A 116 8.97 -11.38 13.59
N VAL A 117 8.56 -12.61 13.92
CA VAL A 117 8.81 -13.35 15.16
C VAL A 117 10.13 -12.91 15.82
N GLY A 118 9.99 -12.29 16.99
CA GLY A 118 11.03 -12.01 17.96
C GLY A 118 12.17 -11.11 17.50
N ILE A 119 12.09 -9.80 17.74
CA ILE A 119 13.22 -8.90 18.06
C ILE A 119 12.70 -7.54 18.57
N VAL A 120 13.34 -7.08 19.64
CA VAL A 120 13.43 -5.73 20.25
C VAL A 120 13.06 -4.54 19.34
N PRO A 121 12.44 -3.45 19.86
CA PRO A 121 12.23 -2.22 19.09
C PRO A 121 13.58 -1.55 18.86
N SER A 122 14.25 -1.87 17.75
CA SER A 122 15.60 -1.36 17.48
C SER A 122 15.69 -0.64 16.15
N LYS A 123 15.95 0.68 16.27
CA LYS A 123 16.42 1.68 15.31
C LYS A 123 15.33 2.43 14.56
N GLU A 124 15.12 3.67 14.99
CA GLU A 124 14.34 4.67 14.26
C GLU A 124 14.94 4.81 12.85
N HIS A 125 14.11 4.70 11.82
CA HIS A 125 14.50 4.89 10.43
C HIS A 125 13.93 6.23 9.94
N THR A 126 14.64 6.92 9.07
CA THR A 126 14.10 8.09 8.37
C THR A 126 13.36 7.61 7.12
N PHE A 127 12.12 8.06 6.93
CA PHE A 127 11.33 7.72 5.76
C PHE A 127 11.46 8.82 4.72
N ILE A 128 11.79 8.44 3.50
CA ILE A 128 11.83 9.32 2.34
C ILE A 128 10.72 8.88 1.39
N GLU A 129 9.78 9.77 1.16
CA GLU A 129 8.62 9.58 0.30
C GLU A 129 8.79 10.42 -0.97
N MET A 130 8.55 9.80 -2.12
CA MET A 130 8.83 10.38 -3.43
C MET A 130 7.69 10.08 -4.39
N THR A 131 7.23 11.09 -5.12
CA THR A 131 6.37 10.92 -6.29
C THR A 131 6.92 11.70 -7.47
N GLY A 132 6.74 11.17 -8.68
CA GLY A 132 7.19 11.84 -9.89
C GLY A 132 6.84 11.08 -11.15
N THR A 133 7.40 11.53 -12.26
CA THR A 133 7.23 10.89 -13.57
C THR A 133 8.32 9.84 -13.75
N ASP A 134 7.90 8.61 -14.01
CA ASP A 134 8.79 7.49 -14.26
C ASP A 134 9.57 7.71 -15.56
N ARG A 135 10.89 7.55 -15.49
CA ARG A 135 11.79 7.64 -16.63
C ARG A 135 12.96 6.68 -16.48
N PRO A 136 13.52 6.19 -17.60
CA PRO A 136 14.75 5.40 -17.56
C PRO A 136 15.85 6.13 -16.80
N GLY A 137 16.55 5.43 -15.90
CA GLY A 137 17.65 5.98 -15.11
C GLY A 137 17.24 6.67 -13.80
N LEU A 138 15.95 6.98 -13.59
CA LEU A 138 15.48 7.68 -12.40
C LEU A 138 15.91 7.00 -11.09
N LEU A 139 15.68 5.69 -10.97
CA LEU A 139 16.07 4.95 -9.76
C LEU A 139 17.58 4.95 -9.54
N SER A 140 18.37 4.93 -10.61
CA SER A 140 19.83 5.00 -10.52
C SER A 140 20.29 6.35 -9.99
N GLU A 141 19.70 7.45 -10.48
CA GLU A 141 20.00 8.80 -9.99
C GLU A 141 19.62 8.96 -8.52
N ILE A 142 18.47 8.41 -8.11
CA ILE A 142 18.02 8.42 -6.71
C ILE A 142 19.01 7.65 -5.82
N CYS A 143 19.40 6.45 -6.24
CA CYS A 143 20.38 5.65 -5.50
C CYS A 143 21.73 6.35 -5.40
N ALA A 144 22.19 7.02 -6.47
CA ALA A 144 23.43 7.78 -6.48
C ALA A 144 23.39 8.95 -5.49
N VAL A 145 22.28 9.67 -5.39
CA VAL A 145 22.13 10.78 -4.42
C VAL A 145 22.17 10.25 -2.98
N LEU A 146 21.48 9.15 -2.69
CA LEU A 146 21.49 8.55 -1.35
C LEU A 146 22.88 8.02 -0.97
N ALA A 147 23.54 7.33 -1.89
CA ALA A 147 24.91 6.86 -1.75
C ALA A 147 25.91 8.00 -1.46
N ASN A 148 25.85 9.08 -2.24
CA ASN A 148 26.73 10.25 -2.08
C ASN A 148 26.50 11.02 -0.77
N ARG A 149 25.40 10.76 -0.07
CA ARG A 149 25.06 11.37 1.23
C ARG A 149 25.22 10.38 2.38
N ASN A 150 25.99 9.31 2.21
CA ASN A 150 26.26 8.27 3.23
C ASN A 150 24.97 7.72 3.88
N CYS A 151 23.93 7.60 3.06
CA CYS A 151 22.65 7.07 3.46
C CYS A 151 22.58 5.58 3.08
N SER A 152 22.36 4.73 4.07
CA SER A 152 22.12 3.30 3.86
C SER A 152 20.62 3.04 3.74
N VAL A 153 20.22 2.38 2.66
CA VAL A 153 18.82 1.97 2.44
C VAL A 153 18.57 0.63 3.14
N ALA A 154 17.69 0.64 4.13
CA ALA A 154 17.28 -0.56 4.86
C ALA A 154 16.18 -1.32 4.11
N LYS A 155 15.20 -0.58 3.58
CA LYS A 155 14.05 -1.10 2.83
C LYS A 155 13.59 -0.06 1.82
N ALA A 156 13.19 -0.49 0.63
CA ALA A 156 12.55 0.39 -0.35
C ALA A 156 11.39 -0.33 -1.02
N GLU A 157 10.26 0.38 -1.15
CA GLU A 157 9.07 -0.07 -1.87
C GLU A 157 8.73 0.94 -2.94
N LEU A 158 8.55 0.48 -4.18
CA LEU A 158 8.33 1.33 -5.34
C LEU A 158 7.18 0.81 -6.21
N TRP A 159 6.28 1.72 -6.58
CA TRP A 159 5.14 1.47 -7.46
C TRP A 159 5.25 2.34 -8.71
N THR A 160 4.97 1.75 -9.88
CA THR A 160 4.88 2.48 -11.15
C THR A 160 3.56 2.19 -11.83
N HIS A 161 2.84 3.22 -12.28
CA HIS A 161 1.59 3.10 -13.05
C HIS A 161 1.36 4.35 -13.87
N ASN A 162 0.87 4.20 -15.11
CA ASN A 162 0.57 5.32 -16.01
C ASN A 162 1.68 6.40 -16.10
N THR A 163 2.94 5.99 -16.25
CA THR A 163 4.13 6.88 -16.29
C THR A 163 4.41 7.64 -14.99
N ARG A 164 3.72 7.31 -13.90
CA ARG A 164 3.99 7.85 -12.56
C ARG A 164 4.73 6.82 -11.73
N VAL A 165 5.57 7.32 -10.83
CA VAL A 165 6.28 6.52 -9.83
C VAL A 165 5.98 7.07 -8.43
N ALA A 166 5.78 6.17 -7.48
CA ALA A 166 5.77 6.47 -6.06
C ALA A 166 6.77 5.55 -5.35
N ALA A 167 7.57 6.10 -4.44
CA ALA A 167 8.55 5.34 -3.69
C ALA A 167 8.53 5.74 -2.20
N VAL A 168 8.60 4.74 -1.34
CA VAL A 168 8.87 4.89 0.09
C VAL A 168 10.19 4.19 0.40
N VAL A 169 11.16 4.97 0.86
CA VAL A 169 12.51 4.49 1.15
C VAL A 169 12.82 4.68 2.63
N HIS A 170 13.21 3.59 3.28
CA HIS A 170 13.65 3.56 4.66
C HIS A 170 15.15 3.73 4.69
N VAL A 171 15.59 4.81 5.32
CA VAL A 171 16.97 5.25 5.26
C VAL A 171 17.55 5.30 6.67
N THR A 172 18.80 4.88 6.76
CA THR A 172 19.63 4.97 7.96
C THR A 172 20.91 5.69 7.63
N GLU A 173 21.51 6.31 8.64
CA GLU A 173 22.85 6.81 8.52
C GLU A 173 23.87 5.65 8.52
N GLU A 174 24.82 5.66 7.59
CA GLU A 174 25.82 4.60 7.44
C GLU A 174 26.78 4.47 8.64
N SER A 175 27.13 5.59 9.28
CA SER A 175 28.07 5.64 10.40
C SER A 175 27.48 5.16 11.73
N THR A 176 26.23 5.54 12.02
CA THR A 176 25.54 5.25 13.29
C THR A 176 24.59 4.06 13.17
N GLY A 177 24.14 3.75 11.95
CA GLY A 177 23.07 2.80 11.69
C GLY A 177 21.73 3.21 12.30
N GLY A 178 21.55 4.50 12.63
CA GLY A 178 20.33 5.08 13.19
C GLY A 178 19.59 5.98 12.19
N ALA A 179 18.53 6.66 12.64
CA ALA A 179 17.82 7.65 11.84
C ALA A 179 18.75 8.80 11.46
N VAL A 180 18.56 9.35 10.26
CA VAL A 180 19.23 10.60 9.88
C VAL A 180 18.53 11.74 10.62
N GLU A 181 19.17 12.28 11.66
CA GLU A 181 18.60 13.34 12.50
C GLU A 181 18.96 14.75 12.06
N ASP A 182 20.08 14.91 11.35
CA ASP A 182 20.60 16.22 10.96
C ASP A 182 19.67 16.92 9.94
N PRO A 183 19.02 18.05 10.32
CA PRO A 183 18.08 18.75 9.45
C PRO A 183 18.75 19.39 8.24
N GLU A 184 20.03 19.76 8.32
CA GLU A 184 20.76 20.35 7.19
C GLU A 184 21.00 19.29 6.11
N ARG A 185 21.49 18.12 6.51
CA ARG A 185 21.63 16.97 5.61
C ARG A 185 20.30 16.53 5.01
N LEU A 186 19.23 16.45 5.79
CA LEU A 186 17.89 16.12 5.27
C LEU A 186 17.40 17.15 4.24
N SER A 187 17.63 18.43 4.50
CA SER A 187 17.28 19.51 3.56
C SER A 187 18.10 19.40 2.26
N ALA A 188 19.39 19.13 2.36
CA ALA A 188 20.25 18.93 1.20
C ALA A 188 19.87 17.69 0.37
N ILE A 189 19.50 16.59 1.04
CA ILE A 189 18.95 15.39 0.36
C ILE A 189 17.64 15.74 -0.34
N LYS A 190 16.76 16.47 0.34
CA LYS A 190 15.47 16.90 -0.20
C LYS A 190 15.64 17.74 -1.46
N GLU A 191 16.53 18.72 -1.45
CA GLU A 191 16.79 19.57 -2.62
C GLU A 191 17.33 18.78 -3.80
N LEU A 192 18.32 17.90 -3.58
CA LEU A 192 18.89 17.08 -4.65
C LEU A 192 17.88 16.13 -5.26
N LEU A 193 17.09 15.44 -4.43
CA LEU A 193 16.09 14.51 -4.92
C LEU A 193 14.91 15.23 -5.58
N CYS A 194 14.52 16.42 -5.11
CA CYS A 194 13.57 17.28 -5.83
C CYS A 194 14.09 17.67 -7.23
N ASN A 195 15.38 17.96 -7.37
CA ASN A 195 15.97 18.27 -8.68
C ASN A 195 15.95 17.06 -9.62
N VAL A 196 16.28 15.87 -9.11
CA VAL A 196 16.18 14.61 -9.85
C VAL A 196 14.73 14.33 -10.26
N LEU A 197 13.76 14.56 -9.37
CA LEU A 197 12.34 14.29 -9.64
C LEU A 197 11.68 15.29 -10.60
N ARG A 198 12.18 16.53 -10.70
CA ARG A 198 11.59 17.55 -11.58
C ARG A 198 11.70 17.22 -13.06
N GLY A 199 12.79 16.57 -13.48
CA GLY A 199 13.01 16.25 -14.91
C GLY A 199 12.97 17.49 -15.82
N ASP A 200 13.19 17.28 -17.11
CA ASP A 200 13.42 18.40 -18.05
C ASP A 200 12.12 19.01 -18.63
N ASN A 201 10.93 18.43 -18.40
CA ASN A 201 9.73 18.84 -19.17
C ASN A 201 8.33 18.57 -18.58
N ASP A 202 8.16 18.18 -17.30
CA ASP A 202 6.81 17.91 -16.79
C ASP A 202 6.21 19.10 -16.01
N SER A 203 5.00 19.50 -16.40
CA SER A 203 4.18 20.47 -15.68
C SER A 203 3.77 19.97 -14.28
N ARG A 204 3.77 18.65 -14.07
CA ARG A 204 3.48 18.00 -12.78
C ARG A 204 4.78 17.80 -12.00
N MET A 205 5.09 18.77 -11.13
CA MET A 205 6.29 18.78 -10.30
C MET A 205 6.36 17.55 -9.38
N GLY A 206 7.44 16.77 -9.50
CA GLY A 206 7.72 15.68 -8.56
C GLY A 206 7.80 16.19 -7.12
N ARG A 207 7.25 15.42 -6.18
CA ARG A 207 7.13 15.81 -4.78
C ARG A 207 7.96 14.88 -3.91
N MET A 208 8.64 15.48 -2.94
CA MET A 208 9.36 14.75 -1.91
C MET A 208 8.96 15.22 -0.51
N THR A 209 8.71 14.24 0.35
CA THR A 209 8.49 14.43 1.78
C THR A 209 9.44 13.53 2.58
N VAL A 210 9.93 14.05 3.70
CA VAL A 210 10.73 13.29 4.67
C VAL A 210 9.93 13.25 5.95
N SER A 211 9.70 12.05 6.48
CA SER A 211 8.92 11.82 7.69
C SER A 211 9.66 10.89 8.65
N LYS A 212 9.35 11.01 9.94
CA LYS A 212 9.76 10.05 10.98
C LYS A 212 8.58 9.15 11.40
N ASP A 213 7.38 9.47 10.93
CA ASP A 213 6.15 8.81 11.36
C ASP A 213 5.97 7.47 10.65
N ARG A 214 5.64 6.46 11.45
CA ARG A 214 5.36 5.11 10.97
C ARG A 214 4.00 5.12 10.28
N THR A 215 4.00 5.05 8.95
CA THR A 215 2.80 4.76 8.16
C THR A 215 2.89 3.34 7.59
N HIS A 216 1.75 2.68 7.39
CA HIS A 216 1.69 1.41 6.66
C HIS A 216 2.13 1.67 5.22
N THR A 217 3.29 1.15 4.82
CA THR A 217 3.98 1.56 3.58
C THR A 217 3.12 1.40 2.33
N GLU A 218 2.38 0.29 2.23
CA GLU A 218 1.48 0.04 1.09
C GLU A 218 0.30 1.02 1.05
N ARG A 219 -0.25 1.38 2.22
CA ARG A 219 -1.33 2.37 2.30
C ARG A 219 -0.80 3.74 1.89
N ARG A 220 0.43 4.05 2.31
CA ARG A 220 1.07 5.32 1.98
C ARG A 220 1.36 5.42 0.48
N LEU A 221 1.85 4.36 -0.15
CA LEU A 221 2.02 4.28 -1.61
C LEU A 221 0.70 4.50 -2.34
N HIS A 222 -0.38 3.89 -1.85
CA HIS A 222 -1.72 4.09 -2.39
C HIS A 222 -2.14 5.58 -2.38
N GLN A 223 -1.98 6.24 -1.24
CA GLN A 223 -2.29 7.67 -1.06
C GLN A 223 -1.41 8.57 -1.94
N MET A 224 -0.13 8.21 -2.08
CA MET A 224 0.80 8.95 -2.91
C MET A 224 0.41 8.87 -4.39
N MET A 225 0.13 7.67 -4.92
CA MET A 225 -0.31 7.48 -6.30
C MET A 225 -1.65 8.18 -6.57
N PHE A 226 -2.62 8.01 -5.67
CA PHE A 226 -3.91 8.69 -5.76
C PHE A 226 -3.77 10.22 -5.77
N GLY A 227 -2.97 10.78 -4.85
CA GLY A 227 -2.72 12.21 -4.78
C GLY A 227 -1.96 12.77 -5.99
N ASP A 228 -1.22 11.92 -6.70
CA ASP A 228 -0.47 12.22 -7.92
C ASP A 228 -1.30 12.00 -9.20
N ARG A 229 -2.54 11.52 -9.05
CA ARG A 229 -3.55 11.30 -10.10
C ARG A 229 -3.10 10.36 -11.21
N ASP A 230 -2.45 9.27 -10.83
CA ASP A 230 -2.06 8.19 -11.74
C ASP A 230 -3.26 7.57 -12.49
N TYR A 231 -4.47 7.61 -11.92
CA TYR A 231 -5.70 7.14 -12.55
C TYR A 231 -6.15 7.99 -13.76
N GLU A 232 -5.57 9.17 -13.98
CA GLU A 232 -5.81 9.99 -15.17
C GLU A 232 -4.88 9.52 -16.31
N SER A 233 -5.23 8.44 -17.01
CA SER A 233 -4.45 7.97 -18.16
C SER A 233 -4.36 9.04 -19.25
N THR A 234 -3.13 9.44 -19.62
CA THR A 234 -2.83 10.39 -20.71
C THR A 234 -2.73 9.70 -22.07
N VAL A 235 -2.70 8.36 -22.10
CA VAL A 235 -2.47 7.60 -23.33
C VAL A 235 -3.80 7.17 -23.93
N VAL A 236 -4.34 8.04 -24.79
CA VAL A 236 -5.40 7.65 -25.72
C VAL A 236 -4.78 6.76 -26.78
N GLY A 237 -4.95 5.45 -26.65
CA GLY A 237 -4.67 4.48 -27.71
C GLY A 237 -3.28 3.85 -27.69
N ALA A 238 -3.20 2.69 -27.05
CA ALA A 238 -2.40 1.57 -27.52
C ALA A 238 -3.14 0.29 -27.07
N GLY A 239 -3.45 -0.60 -28.01
CA GLY A 239 -4.12 -1.86 -27.70
C GLY A 239 -3.24 -2.69 -26.77
N ASP A 240 -3.59 -2.74 -25.49
CA ASP A 240 -3.08 -3.73 -24.56
C ASP A 240 -4.17 -4.81 -24.50
N ASP A 241 -3.93 -5.96 -25.13
CA ASP A 241 -4.78 -7.18 -25.10
C ASP A 241 -4.88 -7.81 -23.69
N LYS A 242 -4.53 -7.05 -22.64
CA LYS A 242 -4.65 -7.51 -21.26
C LYS A 242 -6.10 -7.45 -20.81
N PRO A 243 -6.57 -8.48 -20.08
CA PRO A 243 -7.90 -8.45 -19.48
C PRO A 243 -7.97 -7.28 -18.50
N ARG A 244 -8.67 -6.21 -18.87
CA ARG A 244 -8.89 -5.05 -18.02
C ARG A 244 -9.86 -5.41 -16.90
N PRO A 245 -9.67 -4.87 -15.69
CA PRO A 245 -10.67 -5.01 -14.65
C PRO A 245 -11.99 -4.39 -15.12
N GLN A 246 -13.10 -5.08 -14.88
CA GLN A 246 -14.43 -4.56 -15.13
C GLN A 246 -14.97 -3.98 -13.82
N VAL A 247 -15.12 -2.66 -13.78
CA VAL A 247 -15.71 -1.94 -12.65
C VAL A 247 -17.02 -1.32 -13.09
N ALA A 248 -18.10 -1.64 -12.39
CA ALA A 248 -19.42 -1.05 -12.60
C ALA A 248 -19.88 -0.37 -11.32
N VAL A 249 -20.42 0.84 -11.44
CA VAL A 249 -21.01 1.58 -10.34
C VAL A 249 -22.47 1.83 -10.67
N MET A 250 -23.38 1.38 -9.81
CA MET A 250 -24.83 1.45 -9.99
C MET A 250 -25.47 2.18 -8.81
N ASP A 251 -26.59 2.84 -9.05
CA ASP A 251 -27.32 3.53 -7.99
C ASP A 251 -28.40 2.59 -7.43
N CYS A 252 -28.42 2.40 -6.11
CA CYS A 252 -29.46 1.62 -5.44
C CYS A 252 -30.50 2.57 -4.83
N ALA A 253 -31.52 2.88 -5.62
CA ALA A 253 -32.57 3.83 -5.26
C ALA A 253 -33.40 3.41 -4.02
N GLU A 254 -33.39 2.13 -3.65
CA GLU A 254 -34.19 1.61 -2.53
C GLU A 254 -33.53 1.82 -1.15
N LYS A 255 -32.23 2.10 -1.09
CA LYS A 255 -31.46 2.11 0.18
C LYS A 255 -30.45 3.26 0.32
N ASP A 256 -30.49 4.27 -0.54
CA ASP A 256 -29.56 5.41 -0.54
C ASP A 256 -28.08 4.97 -0.51
N TYR A 257 -27.75 3.93 -1.27
CA TYR A 257 -26.39 3.42 -1.45
C TYR A 257 -26.00 3.45 -2.92
N SER A 258 -24.71 3.59 -3.18
CA SER A 258 -24.13 3.24 -4.47
C SER A 258 -23.54 1.84 -4.39
N VAL A 259 -23.77 1.03 -5.41
CA VAL A 259 -23.25 -0.34 -5.50
C VAL A 259 -22.08 -0.33 -6.46
N VAL A 260 -20.92 -0.80 -5.99
CA VAL A 260 -19.73 -1.00 -6.80
C VAL A 260 -19.53 -2.48 -7.00
N ILE A 261 -19.54 -2.93 -8.24
CA ILE A 261 -19.26 -4.30 -8.65
C ILE A 261 -17.92 -4.31 -9.37
N LEU A 262 -16.99 -5.13 -8.89
CA LEU A 262 -15.68 -5.32 -9.48
C LEU A 262 -15.51 -6.78 -9.89
N ARG A 263 -15.01 -6.96 -11.11
CA ARG A 263 -14.57 -8.24 -11.66
C ARG A 263 -13.18 -8.09 -12.21
N SER A 264 -12.27 -8.91 -11.72
CA SER A 264 -10.87 -8.90 -12.17
C SER A 264 -10.28 -10.28 -11.98
N ARG A 265 -9.10 -10.50 -12.58
CA ARG A 265 -8.25 -11.63 -12.18
C ARG A 265 -7.91 -11.50 -10.69
N ASP A 266 -8.02 -12.59 -9.96
CA ASP A 266 -7.66 -12.62 -8.55
C ASP A 266 -6.14 -12.46 -8.38
N ARG A 267 -5.76 -11.79 -7.29
CA ARG A 267 -4.36 -11.61 -6.89
C ARG A 267 -4.26 -11.33 -5.40
N PRO A 268 -3.10 -11.64 -4.79
CA PRO A 268 -2.84 -11.25 -3.41
C PRO A 268 -3.08 -9.75 -3.20
N LYS A 269 -3.67 -9.41 -2.05
CA LYS A 269 -3.93 -8.03 -1.59
C LYS A 269 -4.91 -7.22 -2.46
N LEU A 270 -5.64 -7.86 -3.37
CA LEU A 270 -6.66 -7.19 -4.18
C LEU A 270 -7.74 -6.51 -3.33
N LEU A 271 -8.26 -7.22 -2.30
CA LEU A 271 -9.23 -6.67 -1.35
C LEU A 271 -8.69 -5.45 -0.58
N PHE A 272 -7.41 -5.50 -0.21
CA PHE A 272 -6.75 -4.38 0.45
C PHE A 272 -6.73 -3.15 -0.46
N ASP A 273 -6.30 -3.32 -1.71
CA ASP A 273 -6.19 -2.20 -2.66
C ASP A 273 -7.57 -1.59 -2.98
N THR A 274 -8.62 -2.40 -3.14
CA THR A 274 -9.99 -1.91 -3.41
C THR A 274 -10.57 -1.14 -2.23
N VAL A 275 -10.49 -1.68 -1.01
CA VAL A 275 -10.98 -1.00 0.20
C VAL A 275 -10.15 0.23 0.53
N CYS A 276 -8.83 0.19 0.32
CA CYS A 276 -7.96 1.37 0.42
C CYS A 276 -8.43 2.48 -0.50
N THR A 277 -8.70 2.17 -1.77
CA THR A 277 -9.19 3.15 -2.75
C THR A 277 -10.50 3.79 -2.31
N LEU A 278 -11.48 2.98 -1.90
CA LEU A 278 -12.77 3.49 -1.43
C LEU A 278 -12.59 4.39 -0.21
N THR A 279 -11.74 3.99 0.75
CA THR A 279 -11.48 4.76 1.97
C THR A 279 -10.75 6.07 1.67
N ASP A 280 -9.73 6.06 0.80
CA ASP A 280 -8.96 7.26 0.42
C ASP A 280 -9.83 8.25 -0.39
N MET A 281 -10.83 7.74 -1.13
CA MET A 281 -11.87 8.53 -1.78
C MET A 281 -13.00 8.97 -0.83
N GLN A 282 -12.88 8.71 0.47
CA GLN A 282 -13.86 9.06 1.50
C GLN A 282 -15.23 8.37 1.33
N TYR A 283 -15.24 7.14 0.80
CA TYR A 283 -16.41 6.27 0.85
C TYR A 283 -16.34 5.29 2.02
N VAL A 284 -17.49 5.07 2.64
CA VAL A 284 -17.68 4.08 3.70
C VAL A 284 -18.40 2.87 3.12
N VAL A 285 -17.81 1.68 3.29
CA VAL A 285 -18.43 0.40 2.94
C VAL A 285 -19.41 0.00 4.05
N PHE A 286 -20.69 -0.14 3.71
CA PHE A 286 -21.73 -0.59 4.64
C PHE A 286 -21.96 -2.09 4.52
N HIS A 287 -22.05 -2.60 3.30
CA HIS A 287 -22.13 -4.02 3.05
C HIS A 287 -21.13 -4.38 1.95
N GLY A 288 -20.55 -5.57 2.04
CA GLY A 288 -19.59 -6.04 1.06
C GLY A 288 -19.62 -7.55 0.95
N THR A 289 -19.49 -8.06 -0.27
CA THR A 289 -19.28 -9.48 -0.54
C THR A 289 -18.06 -9.61 -1.43
N VAL A 290 -17.15 -10.48 -1.03
CA VAL A 290 -15.93 -10.81 -1.76
C VAL A 290 -15.90 -12.32 -1.96
N ASP A 291 -15.72 -12.76 -3.20
CA ASP A 291 -15.58 -14.17 -3.54
C ASP A 291 -14.48 -14.32 -4.59
N THR A 292 -13.56 -15.24 -4.35
CA THR A 292 -12.50 -15.61 -5.29
C THR A 292 -12.77 -17.04 -5.75
N ARG A 293 -12.90 -17.22 -7.08
CA ARG A 293 -13.17 -18.51 -7.71
C ARG A 293 -12.34 -18.62 -8.98
N ASP A 294 -11.62 -19.72 -9.14
CA ASP A 294 -10.97 -20.09 -10.40
C ASP A 294 -10.12 -18.97 -11.02
N ASP A 295 -9.25 -18.34 -10.21
CA ASP A 295 -8.40 -17.18 -10.57
C ASP A 295 -9.17 -15.89 -10.94
N GLU A 296 -10.48 -15.83 -10.72
CA GLU A 296 -11.31 -14.63 -10.82
C GLU A 296 -11.73 -14.14 -9.43
N ALA A 297 -11.71 -12.83 -9.25
CA ALA A 297 -12.22 -12.16 -8.05
C ALA A 297 -13.49 -11.39 -8.41
N TYR A 298 -14.54 -11.65 -7.65
CA TYR A 298 -15.79 -10.90 -7.65
C TYR A 298 -15.93 -10.14 -6.34
N GLN A 299 -16.12 -8.83 -6.42
CA GLN A 299 -16.33 -7.98 -5.25
C GLN A 299 -17.54 -7.09 -5.48
N GLU A 300 -18.41 -7.01 -4.48
CA GLU A 300 -19.61 -6.17 -4.51
C GLU A 300 -19.67 -5.36 -3.22
N TYR A 301 -19.70 -4.03 -3.33
CA TYR A 301 -19.70 -3.12 -2.20
C TYR A 301 -20.88 -2.16 -2.27
N PHE A 302 -21.59 -2.04 -1.15
CA PHE A 302 -22.59 -1.01 -0.90
C PHE A 302 -21.91 0.12 -0.17
N ILE A 303 -21.71 1.24 -0.87
CA ILE A 303 -20.94 2.38 -0.39
C ILE A 303 -21.80 3.63 -0.27
N ARG A 304 -21.32 4.55 0.57
CA ARG A 304 -21.85 5.91 0.71
C ARG A 304 -20.69 6.85 0.99
N HIS A 305 -20.75 8.08 0.49
CA HIS A 305 -19.75 9.07 0.83
C HIS A 305 -19.82 9.38 2.34
N VAL A 306 -18.71 9.82 2.95
CA VAL A 306 -18.69 10.24 4.36
C VAL A 306 -19.73 11.32 4.67
N ASP A 307 -20.13 12.11 3.67
CA ASP A 307 -21.18 13.13 3.78
C ASP A 307 -22.60 12.56 3.88
N GLY A 308 -22.75 11.24 3.77
CA GLY A 308 -24.04 10.56 3.90
C GLY A 308 -24.84 10.43 2.60
N TYR A 309 -24.31 10.89 1.47
CA TYR A 309 -24.97 10.80 0.17
C TYR A 309 -24.39 9.68 -0.70
N PRO A 310 -25.20 9.04 -1.56
CA PRO A 310 -24.69 8.19 -2.63
C PRO A 310 -23.98 9.04 -3.70
N ILE A 311 -23.26 8.38 -4.59
CA ILE A 311 -22.65 9.00 -5.77
C ILE A 311 -23.75 9.70 -6.57
N ASN A 312 -23.62 11.00 -6.77
CA ASN A 312 -24.69 11.84 -7.30
C ASN A 312 -24.42 12.37 -8.71
N SER A 313 -23.17 12.27 -9.18
CA SER A 313 -22.76 12.83 -10.47
C SER A 313 -22.00 11.82 -11.32
N GLU A 314 -22.16 11.92 -12.64
CA GLU A 314 -21.46 11.03 -13.57
C GLU A 314 -19.94 11.25 -13.54
N ALA A 315 -19.49 12.48 -13.27
CA ALA A 315 -18.07 12.78 -13.11
C ALA A 315 -17.46 12.10 -11.88
N GLU A 316 -18.19 12.04 -10.76
CA GLU A 316 -17.81 11.32 -9.56
C GLU A 316 -17.82 9.81 -9.81
N ARG A 317 -18.88 9.29 -10.45
CA ARG A 317 -18.96 7.87 -10.87
C ARG A 317 -17.76 7.46 -11.70
N GLN A 318 -17.45 8.24 -12.74
CA GLN A 318 -16.31 7.94 -13.61
C GLN A 318 -14.98 8.05 -12.87
N ARG A 319 -14.86 8.95 -11.89
CA ARG A 319 -13.67 9.05 -11.05
C ARG A 319 -13.49 7.80 -10.20
N VAL A 320 -14.56 7.31 -9.55
CA VAL A 320 -14.53 6.07 -8.75
C VAL A 320 -14.10 4.89 -9.61
N ILE A 321 -14.69 4.73 -10.80
CA ILE A 321 -14.33 3.68 -11.75
C ILE A 321 -12.83 3.74 -12.08
N LYS A 322 -12.33 4.89 -12.53
CA LYS A 322 -10.92 5.05 -12.92
C LYS A 322 -9.95 4.80 -11.76
N CYS A 323 -10.30 5.25 -10.55
CA CYS A 323 -9.45 5.05 -9.37
C CYS A 323 -9.37 3.57 -9.00
N LEU A 324 -10.49 2.84 -9.06
CA LEU A 324 -10.52 1.41 -8.77
C LEU A 324 -9.80 0.59 -9.86
N GLU A 325 -10.01 0.91 -11.14
CA GLU A 325 -9.27 0.28 -12.24
C GLU A 325 -7.75 0.46 -12.07
N ALA A 326 -7.30 1.70 -11.82
CA ALA A 326 -5.89 1.98 -11.57
C ALA A 326 -5.36 1.21 -10.36
N ALA A 327 -6.08 1.19 -9.24
CA ALA A 327 -5.67 0.47 -8.04
C ALA A 327 -5.52 -1.04 -8.28
N ILE A 328 -6.41 -1.64 -9.08
CA ILE A 328 -6.32 -3.06 -9.43
C ILE A 328 -5.08 -3.33 -10.30
N GLU A 329 -4.75 -2.43 -11.23
CA GLU A 329 -3.63 -2.56 -12.18
C GLU A 329 -2.24 -2.30 -11.56
N ARG A 330 -2.14 -1.41 -10.56
CA ARG A 330 -0.85 -0.94 -9.95
C ARG A 330 0.11 -2.05 -9.53
N ARG A 331 -0.37 -3.18 -9.00
CA ARG A 331 0.50 -4.23 -8.44
C ARG A 331 1.05 -5.23 -9.45
N THR A 332 0.85 -5.01 -10.74
CA THR A 332 1.50 -5.83 -11.77
C THR A 332 3.01 -5.50 -11.91
N THR A 333 3.48 -4.42 -11.27
CA THR A 333 4.83 -3.84 -11.41
C THR A 333 5.48 -3.45 -10.07
N GLU A 334 5.13 -4.14 -8.97
CA GLU A 334 5.71 -3.87 -7.64
C GLU A 334 7.17 -4.36 -7.54
N VAL A 335 8.06 -3.51 -7.04
CA VAL A 335 9.45 -3.87 -6.68
C VAL A 335 9.68 -3.55 -5.21
N SER A 336 10.03 -4.56 -4.42
CA SER A 336 10.45 -4.40 -3.02
C SER A 336 11.88 -4.89 -2.82
N VAL A 337 12.69 -4.08 -2.15
CA VAL A 337 14.07 -4.40 -1.78
C VAL A 337 14.18 -4.30 -0.27
N THR A 338 14.58 -5.40 0.39
CA THR A 338 14.81 -5.44 1.84
C THR A 338 16.22 -5.95 2.08
N ARG A 339 17.02 -5.18 2.84
CA ARG A 339 18.41 -5.55 3.15
C ARG A 339 18.47 -6.20 4.54
N SER A 340 19.10 -7.37 4.65
CA SER A 340 19.19 -8.14 5.90
C SER A 340 20.35 -7.74 6.83
N GLN A 341 21.37 -7.03 6.34
CA GLN A 341 22.48 -6.49 7.14
C GLN A 341 23.02 -5.16 6.56
N PRO A 342 23.40 -4.18 7.41
CA PRO A 342 24.05 -2.95 6.97
C PRO A 342 25.55 -3.21 6.72
N LEU A 343 26.01 -3.05 5.48
CA LEU A 343 27.43 -3.06 5.11
C LEU A 343 27.72 -1.93 4.09
N PRO A 344 28.96 -1.41 4.05
CA PRO A 344 29.24 -0.12 3.44
C PRO A 344 29.27 -0.19 1.91
N ALA A 345 29.10 0.99 1.32
CA ALA A 345 29.33 1.36 -0.07
C ALA A 345 28.23 1.05 -1.11
N ALA A 346 27.94 2.12 -1.86
CA ALA A 346 27.04 2.31 -2.98
C ALA A 346 27.08 1.27 -4.13
N HIS A 347 28.08 0.39 -4.15
CA HIS A 347 28.37 -0.49 -5.27
C HIS A 347 27.30 -1.59 -5.47
N ASP A 348 26.68 -2.08 -4.39
CA ASP A 348 25.75 -3.22 -4.45
C ASP A 348 24.28 -2.82 -4.66
N LEU A 349 23.88 -1.59 -4.34
CA LEU A 349 22.54 -1.07 -4.66
C LEU A 349 22.35 -0.99 -6.18
N CYS A 350 23.37 -0.55 -6.91
CA CYS A 350 23.36 -0.56 -8.38
C CYS A 350 23.35 -1.97 -8.96
N LEU A 351 24.06 -2.94 -8.37
CA LEU A 351 24.04 -4.35 -8.83
C LEU A 351 22.69 -5.02 -8.55
N ALA A 352 22.08 -4.77 -7.40
CA ALA A 352 20.74 -5.26 -7.05
C ALA A 352 19.66 -4.63 -7.96
N VAL A 353 19.72 -3.32 -8.20
CA VAL A 353 18.78 -2.63 -9.11
C VAL A 353 19.01 -3.07 -10.57
N SER A 354 20.24 -3.33 -10.99
CA SER A 354 20.57 -3.82 -12.35
C SER A 354 20.07 -5.24 -12.60
N SER A 355 20.06 -6.11 -11.59
CA SER A 355 19.49 -7.45 -11.71
C SER A 355 17.96 -7.46 -11.68
N ILE A 356 17.33 -6.46 -11.06
CA ILE A 356 15.87 -6.26 -11.05
C ILE A 356 15.36 -5.69 -12.39
N ILE A 357 16.07 -4.76 -13.04
CA ILE A 357 15.68 -4.19 -14.34
C ILE A 357 15.74 -5.23 -15.48
N VAL A 358 16.62 -6.23 -15.37
CA VAL A 358 16.77 -7.30 -16.39
C VAL A 358 15.71 -8.40 -16.25
N GLY A 359 15.07 -8.55 -15.07
CA GLY A 359 14.06 -9.59 -14.82
C GLY A 359 12.67 -9.32 -15.39
N SER A 360 12.37 -8.09 -15.81
CA SER A 360 11.03 -7.66 -16.24
C SER A 360 10.89 -7.52 -17.75
N ASN A 361 11.35 -8.50 -18.55
CA ASN A 361 10.79 -8.76 -19.90
C ASN A 361 11.40 -10.03 -20.55
N PRO A 362 10.67 -11.14 -20.72
CA PRO A 362 11.07 -12.20 -21.65
C PRO A 362 10.62 -11.94 -23.10
N GLY A 363 10.11 -10.75 -23.43
CA GLY A 363 9.30 -10.55 -24.65
C GLY A 363 9.68 -9.43 -25.62
N VAL A 364 10.83 -8.76 -25.51
CA VAL A 364 11.22 -7.72 -26.49
C VAL A 364 12.69 -7.91 -26.89
N GLY A 365 12.89 -8.53 -28.05
CA GLY A 365 14.18 -8.58 -28.74
C GLY A 365 14.65 -7.19 -29.18
N ASP A 366 15.96 -7.04 -29.34
CA ASP A 366 16.67 -5.90 -29.94
C ASP A 366 16.91 -4.62 -29.11
N GLY A 367 16.97 -4.70 -27.78
CA GLY A 367 17.47 -3.59 -26.94
C GLY A 367 18.58 -3.93 -25.93
N ALA A 368 19.00 -5.19 -25.83
CA ALA A 368 19.92 -5.64 -24.79
C ALA A 368 21.39 -5.21 -25.02
N GLU A 369 21.76 -4.97 -26.27
CA GLU A 369 23.15 -4.66 -26.65
C GLU A 369 23.47 -3.18 -26.45
N ASP A 370 22.50 -2.29 -26.69
CA ASP A 370 22.61 -0.84 -26.47
C ASP A 370 22.71 -0.51 -24.97
N ARG A 371 22.00 -1.29 -24.12
CA ARG A 371 22.08 -1.21 -22.65
C ARG A 371 23.42 -1.67 -22.08
N ARG A 372 24.13 -2.60 -22.74
CA ARG A 372 25.50 -2.98 -22.33
C ARG A 372 26.53 -1.92 -22.75
N GLN A 373 26.29 -1.26 -23.89
CA GLN A 373 27.20 -0.23 -24.40
C GLN A 373 27.22 1.02 -23.52
N THR A 374 26.08 1.48 -23.00
CA THR A 374 26.00 2.60 -22.04
C THR A 374 26.80 2.33 -20.76
N TRP A 375 26.76 1.10 -20.26
CA TRP A 375 27.53 0.66 -19.08
C TRP A 375 29.04 0.58 -19.34
N SER A 376 29.45 0.12 -20.53
CA SER A 376 30.87 0.08 -20.92
C SER A 376 31.47 1.45 -21.28
N ALA A 377 30.63 2.45 -21.58
CA ALA A 377 31.02 3.84 -21.70
C ALA A 377 31.22 4.50 -20.32
N PHE A 378 30.32 4.23 -19.36
CA PHE A 378 30.42 4.74 -17.99
C PHE A 378 31.68 4.24 -17.25
N ARG A 379 32.12 3.00 -17.50
CA ARG A 379 33.39 2.46 -16.97
C ARG A 379 34.65 3.17 -17.48
N ARG A 380 34.59 3.86 -18.62
CA ARG A 380 35.77 4.47 -19.26
C ARG A 380 36.06 5.89 -18.78
N ASP A 381 35.05 6.64 -18.33
CA ASP A 381 35.19 8.05 -17.94
C ASP A 381 35.67 8.25 -16.48
N GLU A 382 35.65 7.21 -15.65
CA GLU A 382 36.08 7.27 -14.24
C GLU A 382 37.53 6.79 -13.99
N GLY A 383 38.36 6.60 -15.03
CA GLY A 383 39.82 6.49 -14.86
C GLY A 383 40.32 5.34 -13.97
N PHE A 384 39.66 4.18 -13.95
CA PHE A 384 40.11 3.03 -13.17
C PHE A 384 41.28 2.26 -13.84
N PRO A 385 42.35 1.87 -13.11
CA PRO A 385 43.49 1.13 -13.67
C PRO A 385 43.12 -0.29 -14.15
N ARG A 386 43.79 -0.74 -15.21
CA ARG A 386 43.56 -2.01 -15.95
C ARG A 386 43.92 -3.32 -15.21
N GLU A 387 44.32 -3.29 -13.94
CA GLU A 387 44.95 -4.46 -13.29
C GLU A 387 44.01 -5.44 -12.55
N TRP A 388 42.70 -5.37 -12.72
CA TRP A 388 41.74 -6.28 -12.08
C TRP A 388 40.88 -7.04 -13.09
N LEU A 389 41.50 -7.59 -14.14
CA LEU A 389 40.80 -8.25 -15.25
C LEU A 389 40.98 -9.78 -15.33
N ASP A 390 41.73 -10.42 -14.43
CA ASP A 390 41.88 -11.89 -14.45
C ASP A 390 41.62 -12.48 -13.05
N ASP A 391 40.38 -12.95 -12.84
CA ASP A 391 40.02 -14.31 -12.37
C ASP A 391 38.50 -14.46 -12.18
#